data_AF-A0A7X5N3P0-F1
#
_entry.id   AF-A0A7X5N3P0-F1
#
_cell.length_a   1.000
_cell.length_b   1.000
_cell.length_c   1.000
_cell.angle_alpha   90.00
_cell.angle_beta   90.00
_cell.angle_gamma   90.00
#
_symmetry.space_group_name_H-M   'P 1'
#
loop_
_entity.id
_entity.type
_entity.pdbx_description
1 polymer ?
#
loop_
_entity_poly.entity_id
_entity_poly.type
_entity_poly.pdbx_seq_one_letter_code
_entity_poly.pdbx_strand_id
1 'polypeptide(L)'
;QAADADARELAVIGCGAIGLTTALVAQRAGLRVRIYARERLPDVRSFYATGVWSPDSRVCTSEHASADFRTRWEEMARISFRRYQTLLGLPGEPIEWR
;
A
#
# COMPACT_ATOMS: atom_id res chain seq x y z
N GLN A 1 -20.45 10.10 -11.11
CA GLN A 1 -20.78 8.89 -11.91
C GLN A 1 -20.41 7.68 -11.08
N ALA A 2 -21.29 6.68 -10.98
CA ALA A 2 -20.96 5.40 -10.38
C ALA A 2 -19.96 4.66 -11.28
N ALA A 3 -19.00 3.95 -10.69
CA ALA A 3 -18.10 3.10 -11.45
C ALA A 3 -18.91 1.98 -12.12
N ASP A 4 -18.62 1.69 -13.38
CA ASP A 4 -19.17 0.53 -14.09
C ASP A 4 -18.70 -0.75 -13.39
N ALA A 5 -19.65 -1.59 -12.97
CA ALA A 5 -19.38 -2.82 -12.23
C ALA A 5 -18.64 -3.87 -13.10
N ASP A 6 -18.75 -3.76 -14.43
CA ASP A 6 -18.07 -4.65 -15.37
C ASP A 6 -16.71 -4.12 -15.84
N ALA A 7 -16.29 -2.94 -15.36
CA ALA A 7 -15.00 -2.35 -15.72
C ALA A 7 -13.84 -3.25 -15.30
N ARG A 8 -13.11 -3.76 -16.30
CA ARG A 8 -11.90 -4.58 -16.09
C ARG A 8 -10.60 -3.77 -16.14
N GLU A 9 -10.66 -2.51 -16.54
CA GLU A 9 -9.49 -1.63 -16.65
C GLU A 9 -9.46 -0.59 -15.53
N LEU A 10 -8.27 -0.35 -14.97
CA LEU A 10 -8.07 0.63 -13.90
C LEU A 10 -6.90 1.56 -14.22
N ALA A 11 -7.15 2.86 -14.26
CA ALA A 11 -6.10 3.87 -14.30
C ALA A 11 -5.68 4.24 -12.88
N VAL A 12 -4.38 4.17 -12.58
CA VAL A 12 -3.79 4.66 -11.33
C VAL A 12 -2.94 5.88 -11.65
N ILE A 13 -3.20 7.00 -10.98
CA ILE A 13 -2.41 8.22 -11.15
C ILE A 13 -1.37 8.27 -10.02
N GLY A 14 -0.10 8.26 -10.42
CA GLY A 14 1.07 8.29 -9.53
C GLY A 14 1.73 6.92 -9.36
N CYS A 15 3.07 6.91 -9.37
CA CYS A 15 3.89 5.69 -9.16
C CYS A 15 4.74 5.77 -7.88
N GLY A 16 4.28 6.50 -6.87
CA GLY A 16 4.84 6.42 -5.53
C GLY A 16 4.37 5.14 -4.80
N ALA A 17 4.76 4.98 -3.53
CA ALA A 17 4.45 3.80 -2.72
C ALA A 17 2.95 3.44 -2.71
N ILE A 18 2.07 4.43 -2.56
CA ILE A 18 0.61 4.21 -2.56
C ILE A 18 0.09 3.82 -3.96
N GLY A 19 0.60 4.47 -5.01
CA GLY A 19 0.17 4.17 -6.38
C GLY A 19 0.57 2.76 -6.82
N LEU A 20 1.82 2.36 -6.54
CA LEU A 20 2.31 1.03 -6.86
C LEU A 20 1.60 -0.07 -6.06
N THR A 21 1.36 0.14 -4.77
CA THR A 21 0.64 -0.85 -3.95
C THR A 21 -0.83 -0.95 -4.34
N THR A 22 -1.49 0.16 -4.70
CA THR A 22 -2.84 0.17 -5.27
C THR A 22 -2.89 -0.62 -6.58
N ALA A 23 -1.97 -0.34 -7.50
CA ALA A 23 -1.87 -1.04 -8.77
C ALA A 23 -1.66 -2.54 -8.58
N LEU A 24 -0.81 -2.93 -7.64
CA LEU A 24 -0.53 -4.33 -7.32
C LEU A 24 -1.76 -5.05 -6.73
N VAL A 25 -2.49 -4.41 -5.81
CA VAL A 25 -3.71 -4.99 -5.23
C VAL A 25 -4.80 -5.14 -6.30
N ALA A 26 -5.00 -4.12 -7.13
CA ALA A 26 -5.95 -4.15 -8.24
C ALA A 26 -5.59 -5.24 -9.27
N GLN A 27 -4.31 -5.36 -9.63
CA GLN A 27 -3.84 -6.42 -10.53
C GLN A 27 -4.11 -7.81 -9.95
N ARG A 28 -3.85 -8.02 -8.65
CA ARG A 28 -4.17 -9.29 -7.96
C ARG A 28 -5.66 -9.60 -7.91
N ALA A 29 -6.52 -8.58 -7.96
CA ALA A 29 -7.97 -8.72 -8.09
C ALA A 29 -8.42 -9.01 -9.54
N GLY A 30 -7.50 -9.14 -10.50
CA GLY A 30 -7.79 -9.46 -11.89
C GLY A 30 -8.05 -8.25 -12.79
N LEU A 31 -7.76 -7.03 -12.33
CA LEU A 31 -7.92 -5.82 -13.12
C LEU A 31 -6.70 -5.57 -14.03
N ARG A 32 -6.95 -5.07 -15.23
CA ARG A 32 -5.91 -4.56 -16.14
C ARG A 32 -5.55 -3.13 -15.73
N VAL A 33 -4.43 -3.00 -15.02
CA VAL A 33 -4.01 -1.71 -14.46
C VAL A 33 -3.07 -0.97 -15.41
N ARG A 34 -3.28 0.34 -15.57
CA ARG A 34 -2.33 1.27 -16.20
C ARG A 34 -1.96 2.40 -15.25
N ILE A 35 -0.67 2.55 -14.99
CA ILE A 35 -0.15 3.63 -14.14
C ILE A 35 0.22 4.82 -15.04
N TYR A 36 -0.31 5.98 -14.70
CA TYR A 36 0.06 7.26 -15.28
C TYR A 36 0.83 8.07 -14.25
N ALA A 37 2.07 8.42 -14.53
CA ALA A 37 2.91 9.16 -13.60
C ALA A 37 3.83 10.12 -14.35
N ARG A 38 4.00 11.32 -13.80
CA ARG A 38 4.94 12.34 -14.31
C ARG A 38 6.38 11.93 -14.01
N GLU A 39 6.65 11.61 -12.76
CA GLU A 39 7.93 11.09 -12.25
C GLU A 39 7.86 9.57 -12.16
N ARG A 40 9.00 8.86 -12.19
CA ARG A 40 9.12 7.41 -12.01
C ARG A 40 10.12 7.10 -10.91
N LEU A 41 10.09 5.89 -10.36
CA LEU A 41 11.17 5.44 -9.47
C LEU A 41 12.53 5.57 -10.21
N PRO A 42 13.60 6.06 -9.57
CA PRO A 42 13.71 6.43 -8.14
C PRO A 42 13.26 7.87 -7.79
N ASP A 43 12.91 8.71 -8.76
CA ASP A 43 12.66 10.16 -8.60
C ASP A 43 11.34 10.54 -7.91
N VAL A 44 10.72 9.62 -7.16
CA VAL A 44 9.49 9.86 -6.40
C VAL A 44 9.78 10.00 -4.91
N ARG A 45 9.14 10.96 -4.23
CA ARG A 45 9.40 11.24 -2.80
C ARG A 45 9.35 10.03 -1.89
N SER A 46 8.43 9.10 -2.14
CA SER A 46 8.29 7.88 -1.32
C SER A 46 9.47 6.91 -1.45
N PHE A 47 10.29 7.01 -2.50
CA PHE A 47 11.50 6.20 -2.65
C PHE A 47 12.56 6.54 -1.59
N TYR A 48 12.58 7.80 -1.15
CA TYR A 48 13.51 8.30 -0.13
C TYR A 48 12.99 8.11 1.32
N ALA A 49 11.84 7.46 1.50
CA ALA A 49 11.34 7.14 2.84
C ALA A 49 12.19 6.03 3.48
N THR A 50 12.31 6.03 4.81
CA THR A 50 13.08 5.01 5.56
C THR A 50 12.56 3.58 5.37
N GLY A 51 11.32 3.41 4.90
CA GLY A 51 10.74 2.08 4.65
C GLY A 51 10.31 1.32 5.91
N VAL A 52 10.13 2.03 7.03
CA VAL A 52 9.68 1.42 8.30
C VAL A 52 8.17 1.17 8.24
N TRP A 53 7.76 -0.05 8.60
CA TRP A 53 6.38 -0.33 8.96
C TRP A 53 6.17 -0.08 10.47
N SER A 54 5.20 0.76 10.84
CA SER A 54 4.80 1.03 12.23
C SER A 54 3.27 1.16 12.32
N PRO A 55 2.63 0.53 13.32
CA PRO A 55 1.18 0.60 13.51
C PRO A 55 0.72 1.78 14.39
N ASP A 56 1.64 2.56 14.96
CA ASP A 56 1.35 3.57 15.99
C ASP A 56 1.52 5.02 15.53
N SER A 57 2.06 5.24 14.32
CA SER A 57 2.41 6.59 13.87
C SER A 57 1.20 7.48 13.60
N ARG A 58 0.89 8.36 14.58
CA ARG A 58 -0.05 9.51 14.49
C ARG A 58 -1.38 9.22 13.79
N VAL A 59 -1.96 8.06 14.08
CA VAL A 59 -3.12 7.55 13.34
C VAL A 59 -4.43 8.27 13.67
N CYS A 60 -4.63 8.62 14.93
CA CYS A 60 -5.76 9.42 15.40
C CYS A 60 -5.42 10.08 16.75
N THR A 61 -6.15 11.12 17.11
CA THR A 61 -6.12 11.68 18.47
C THR A 61 -6.97 10.84 19.41
N SER A 62 -6.62 10.79 20.70
CA SER A 62 -7.35 10.01 21.72
C SER A 62 -8.86 10.33 21.78
N GLU A 63 -9.25 11.58 21.56
CA GLU A 63 -10.66 12.02 21.51
C GLU A 63 -11.47 11.30 20.42
N HIS A 64 -10.83 10.93 19.31
CA HIS A 64 -11.45 10.29 18.15
C HIS A 64 -11.20 8.77 18.11
N ALA A 65 -10.50 8.22 19.10
CA ALA A 65 -10.16 6.79 19.18
C ALA A 65 -11.33 5.97 19.78
N SER A 66 -12.48 6.00 19.10
CA SER A 66 -13.66 5.21 19.47
C SER A 66 -13.34 3.71 19.55
N ALA A 67 -14.17 2.94 20.26
CA ALA A 67 -13.97 1.49 20.36
C ALA A 67 -13.91 0.83 18.96
N ASP A 68 -14.84 1.19 18.08
CA ASP A 68 -14.89 0.67 16.71
C ASP A 68 -13.66 1.06 15.89
N PHE A 69 -13.18 2.30 16.04
CA PHE A 69 -11.94 2.73 15.38
C PHE A 69 -10.76 1.87 15.84
N ARG A 70 -10.63 1.64 17.16
CA ARG A 70 -9.53 0.84 17.72
C ARG A 70 -9.56 -0.60 17.18
N THR A 71 -10.73 -1.23 17.20
CA THR A 71 -10.90 -2.60 16.67
C THR A 71 -10.55 -2.66 15.18
N ARG A 72 -11.06 -1.72 14.37
CA ARG A 72 -10.78 -1.67 12.94
C ARG A 72 -9.30 -1.39 12.66
N TRP A 73 -8.67 -0.50 13.41
CA TRP A 73 -7.26 -0.17 13.26
C TRP A 73 -6.37 -1.37 13.60
N GLU A 74 -6.67 -2.08 14.68
CA GLU A 74 -5.94 -3.29 15.05
C GLU A 74 -6.04 -4.35 13.96
N GLU A 75 -7.24 -4.57 13.41
CA GLU A 75 -7.44 -5.51 12.31
C GLU A 75 -6.61 -5.12 11.08
N MET A 76 -6.67 -3.86 10.66
CA MET A 76 -5.89 -3.33 9.55
C MET A 76 -4.38 -3.46 9.78
N ALA A 77 -3.90 -3.15 10.98
CA ALA A 77 -2.50 -3.29 11.36
C ALA A 77 -2.05 -4.75 11.27
N ARG A 78 -2.81 -5.70 11.83
CA ARG A 78 -2.49 -7.14 11.76
C ARG A 78 -2.49 -7.68 10.34
N ILE A 79 -3.44 -7.25 9.51
CA ILE A 79 -3.49 -7.65 8.09
C ILE A 79 -2.27 -7.11 7.33
N SER A 80 -1.98 -5.81 7.47
CA SER A 80 -0.86 -5.19 6.77
C SER A 80 0.50 -5.73 7.22
N PHE A 81 0.67 -6.02 8.52
CA PHE A 81 1.91 -6.61 9.05
C PHE A 81 2.16 -8.01 8.46
N ARG A 82 1.14 -8.88 8.46
CA ARG A 82 1.26 -10.21 7.85
C ARG A 82 1.64 -10.11 6.37
N ARG A 83 1.08 -9.15 5.63
CA ARG A 83 1.47 -8.90 4.25
C ARG A 83 2.92 -8.43 4.15
N TYR A 84 3.34 -7.48 4.98
CA TYR A 84 4.69 -6.95 5.01
C TYR A 84 5.73 -8.06 5.25
N GLN A 85 5.46 -8.98 6.16
CA GLN A 85 6.33 -10.13 6.43
C GLN A 85 6.57 -11.01 5.19
N THR A 86 5.59 -11.13 4.28
CA THR A 86 5.77 -11.87 3.02
C THR A 86 6.66 -11.16 2.00
N LEU A 87 6.97 -9.88 2.24
CA LEU A 87 7.81 -9.07 1.37
C LEU A 87 9.25 -8.98 1.89
N LEU A 88 9.59 -9.59 3.02
CA LEU A 88 10.94 -9.56 3.55
C LEU A 88 11.77 -10.72 2.97
N GLY A 89 13.07 -10.46 2.76
CA GLY A 89 14.04 -11.52 2.50
C GLY A 89 14.21 -12.43 3.73
N LEU A 90 14.77 -13.63 3.51
CA LEU A 90 15.12 -14.52 4.61
C LEU A 90 16.35 -13.98 5.35
N PRO A 91 16.55 -14.33 6.64
CA PRO A 91 17.80 -14.04 7.33
C PRO A 91 19.00 -14.57 6.53
N GLY A 92 19.90 -13.68 6.10
CA GLY A 92 21.06 -14.02 5.26
C GLY A 92 20.84 -13.90 3.75
N GLU A 93 19.58 -13.80 3.30
CA GLU A 93 19.20 -13.60 1.89
C GLU A 93 18.27 -12.38 1.79
N PRO A 94 18.83 -11.15 1.78
CA PRO A 94 18.01 -9.96 1.59
C PRO A 94 17.33 -9.97 0.22
N ILE A 95 16.34 -9.09 0.03
CA ILE A 95 15.70 -8.94 -1.29
C ILE A 95 16.74 -8.40 -2.27
N GLU A 96 17.16 -9.24 -3.22
CA GLU A 96 18.04 -8.86 -4.31
C GLU A 96 17.23 -8.46 -5.54
N TRP A 97 17.67 -7.41 -6.21
CA TRP A 97 17.19 -7.04 -7.54
C TRP A 97 18.17 -7.64 -8.56
N ARG A 98 17.72 -8.60 -9.37
CA ARG A 98 18.47 -9.08 -10.54
C ARG A 98 18.09 -8.28 -11.78
#